data_AF-A0A4U1ICJ0-F1
#
_entry.id   AF-A0A4U1ICJ0-F1
#
_cell.length_a   1.000
_cell.length_b   1.000
_cell.length_c   1.000
_cell.angle_alpha   90.00
_cell.angle_beta   90.00
_cell.angle_gamma   90.00
#
_symmetry.space_group_name_H-M   'P 1'
#
loop_
_entity.id
_entity.type
_entity.pdbx_description
1 polymer ?
#
loop_
_entity_poly.entity_id
_entity_poly.type
_entity_poly.pdbx_seq_one_letter_code
_entity_poly.pdbx_strand_id
1 'polypeptide(L)'
;MENRMNRYVRVPLFQFEYDAMVSVVFNCGAYKGADALIEEINAGYYEKMFDFILPYRIGRNVNLKHRRFQEARLFASGVYDAAH
;
A
#
# COMPACT_ATOMS: atom_id res chain seq x y z
N MET A 1 8.98 -7.32 -8.13
CA MET A 1 7.64 -7.00 -7.58
C MET A 1 7.04 -5.80 -8.31
N GLU A 2 7.84 -4.76 -8.54
CA GLU A 2 7.52 -3.56 -9.33
C GLU A 2 6.90 -3.85 -10.71
N ASN A 3 7.41 -4.86 -11.42
CA ASN A 3 6.89 -5.23 -12.74
C ASN A 3 5.42 -5.70 -12.72
N ARG A 4 4.88 -6.13 -11.57
CA ARG A 4 3.46 -6.46 -11.43
C ARG A 4 2.62 -5.20 -11.25
N MET A 5 3.06 -4.26 -10.43
CA MET A 5 2.34 -2.99 -10.27
C MET A 5 2.32 -2.20 -11.57
N ASN A 6 3.46 -2.08 -12.26
CA ASN A 6 3.54 -1.41 -13.56
C ASN A 6 2.68 -2.07 -14.65
N ARG A 7 2.34 -3.35 -14.50
CA ARG A 7 1.53 -4.09 -15.48
C ARG A 7 0.02 -4.03 -15.20
N TYR A 8 -0.38 -3.90 -13.94
CA TYR A 8 -1.79 -3.99 -13.54
C TYR A 8 -2.38 -2.68 -13.04
N VAL A 9 -1.58 -1.72 -12.58
CA VAL A 9 -2.05 -0.36 -12.30
C VAL A 9 -2.28 0.33 -13.65
N ARG A 10 -3.52 0.75 -13.90
CA ARG A 10 -3.97 1.37 -15.16
C ARG A 10 -4.21 2.87 -15.03
N VAL A 11 -4.01 3.40 -13.82
CA VAL A 11 -4.29 4.78 -13.44
C VAL A 11 -2.98 5.51 -13.13
N PRO A 12 -2.90 6.82 -13.40
CA PRO A 12 -1.72 7.60 -13.04
C PRO A 12 -1.61 7.68 -11.50
N LEU A 13 -0.49 7.19 -10.97
CA LEU A 13 -0.13 7.30 -9.56
C LEU A 13 1.02 8.30 -9.39
N PHE A 14 1.00 9.03 -8.28
CA PHE A 14 2.19 9.74 -7.82
C PHE A 14 3.25 8.75 -7.33
N GLN A 15 4.52 9.18 -7.38
CA GLN A 15 5.64 8.33 -7.01
C GLN A 15 5.54 7.83 -5.55
N PHE A 16 5.02 8.65 -4.64
CA PHE A 16 4.86 8.28 -3.22
C PHE A 16 3.77 7.22 -3.00
N GLU A 17 2.69 7.25 -3.80
CA GLU A 17 1.63 6.24 -3.75
C GLU A 17 2.17 4.89 -4.24
N TYR A 18 2.93 4.92 -5.32
CA TYR A 18 3.59 3.73 -5.86
C TYR A 18 4.57 3.12 -4.85
N ASP A 19 5.41 3.95 -4.21
CA ASP A 19 6.37 3.47 -3.21
C ASP A 19 5.70 2.86 -1.98
N ALA A 20 4.63 3.50 -1.48
CA ALA A 20 3.82 2.95 -0.39
C ALA A 20 3.24 1.58 -0.76
N MET A 21 2.71 1.41 -1.97
CA MET A 21 2.20 0.12 -2.42
C MET A 21 3.30 -0.95 -2.48
N VAL A 22 4.46 -0.62 -3.06
CA VAL A 22 5.59 -1.55 -3.15
C VAL A 22 6.02 -2.00 -1.76
N SER A 23 6.12 -1.06 -0.81
CA SER A 23 6.42 -1.35 0.60
C SER A 23 5.39 -2.31 1.21
N VAL A 24 4.10 -2.05 0.96
CA VAL A 24 2.99 -2.89 1.43
C VAL A 24 3.12 -4.31 0.93
N VAL A 25 3.24 -4.47 -0.39
CA VAL A 25 3.28 -5.78 -1.05
C VAL A 25 4.56 -6.54 -0.72
N PHE A 26 5.68 -5.86 -0.57
CA PHE A 26 6.95 -6.46 -0.13
C PHE A 26 6.84 -7.00 1.29
N ASN A 27 6.24 -6.21 2.21
CA ASN A 27 6.07 -6.62 3.59
C ASN A 27 4.98 -7.71 3.77
N CYS A 28 4.04 -7.84 2.85
CA CYS A 28 2.89 -8.72 3.01
C CYS A 28 3.10 -10.19 2.62
N GLY A 29 4.20 -10.51 1.92
CA GLY A 29 4.59 -11.89 1.61
C GLY A 29 3.69 -12.66 0.62
N ALA A 30 4.33 -13.57 -0.13
CA ALA A 30 3.72 -14.55 -1.03
C ALA A 30 2.84 -14.00 -2.18
N TYR A 31 3.24 -12.90 -2.83
CA TYR A 31 2.77 -12.50 -4.19
C TYR A 31 1.25 -12.40 -4.41
N LYS A 32 0.41 -12.45 -3.37
CA LYS A 32 -1.05 -12.43 -3.45
C LYS A 32 -1.68 -11.23 -2.75
N GLY A 33 -0.88 -10.40 -2.07
CA GLY A 33 -1.36 -9.20 -1.37
C GLY A 33 -1.48 -7.95 -2.25
N ALA A 34 -1.10 -8.03 -3.53
CA ALA A 34 -1.14 -6.88 -4.43
C ALA A 34 -2.49 -6.71 -5.13
N ASP A 35 -3.23 -7.80 -5.39
CA ASP A 35 -4.43 -7.78 -6.24
C ASP A 35 -5.49 -6.82 -5.68
N ALA A 36 -5.88 -6.99 -4.42
CA ALA A 36 -6.91 -6.14 -3.81
C ALA A 36 -6.52 -4.65 -3.76
N LEU A 37 -5.23 -4.34 -3.56
CA LEU A 37 -4.74 -2.95 -3.60
C LEU A 37 -4.80 -2.38 -5.02
N ILE A 38 -4.45 -3.19 -6.02
CA ILE A 38 -4.49 -2.80 -7.42
C ILE A 38 -5.95 -2.60 -7.87
N GLU A 39 -6.88 -3.45 -7.42
CA GLU A 39 -8.32 -3.34 -7.70
C GLU A 39 -8.90 -2.03 -7.15
N GLU A 40 -8.64 -1.70 -5.88
CA GLU A 40 -9.12 -0.46 -5.24
C GLU A 40 -8.59 0.80 -5.96
N ILE A 41 -7.31 0.78 -6.34
CA ILE A 41 -6.66 1.90 -7.04
C ILE A 41 -7.18 2.05 -8.47
N ASN A 42 -7.32 0.96 -9.21
CA ASN A 42 -7.92 1.00 -10.54
C ASN A 42 -9.40 1.42 -10.50
N ALA A 43 -10.09 1.19 -9.39
CA ALA A 43 -11.44 1.70 -9.16
C ALA A 43 -11.48 3.19 -8.77
N GLY A 44 -10.32 3.82 -8.54
CA GLY A 44 -10.19 5.24 -8.21
C GLY A 44 -10.43 5.57 -6.74
N TYR A 45 -10.42 4.58 -5.83
CA TYR A 45 -10.72 4.77 -4.41
C TYR A 45 -9.52 5.23 -3.58
N TYR A 46 -8.73 6.18 -4.07
CA TYR A 46 -7.51 6.68 -3.41
C TYR A 46 -7.77 7.19 -1.99
N GLU A 47 -8.89 7.89 -1.76
CA GLU A 47 -9.23 8.47 -0.45
C GLU A 47 -9.52 7.38 0.61
N LYS A 48 -9.95 6.18 0.18
CA LYS A 48 -10.25 5.07 1.08
C LYS A 48 -9.05 4.15 1.30
N MET A 49 -7.97 4.33 0.54
CA MET A 49 -6.77 3.49 0.64
C MET A 49 -6.11 3.56 2.02
N PHE A 50 -6.20 4.71 2.71
CA PHE A 50 -5.68 4.83 4.07
C PHE A 50 -6.34 3.84 5.02
N ASP A 51 -7.68 3.83 5.03
CA ASP A 51 -8.48 2.94 5.87
C ASP A 51 -8.35 1.48 5.41
N PHE A 52 -8.16 1.25 4.10
CA PHE A 52 -7.96 -0.08 3.55
C PHE A 52 -6.61 -0.69 3.93
N ILE A 53 -5.51 0.07 3.85
CA ILE A 53 -4.14 -0.40 4.17
C ILE A 53 -3.99 -0.65 5.68
N LEU A 54 -4.65 0.15 6.53
CA LEU A 54 -4.56 0.09 7.98
C LEU A 54 -4.77 -1.31 8.58
N PRO A 55 -5.84 -2.06 8.26
CA PRO A 55 -6.04 -3.43 8.72
C PRO A 55 -5.47 -4.48 7.75
N TYR A 56 -4.93 -4.05 6.59
CA TYR A 56 -4.62 -4.95 5.49
C TYR A 56 -3.62 -6.03 5.90
N ARG A 57 -4.09 -7.29 5.90
CA ARG A 57 -3.29 -8.49 6.14
C ARG A 57 -2.40 -8.43 7.40
N ILE A 58 -2.83 -7.68 8.42
CA ILE A 58 -2.17 -7.66 9.73
C ILE A 58 -2.32 -9.01 10.44
N GLY A 59 -3.49 -9.66 10.28
CA GLY A 59 -3.79 -10.91 10.96
C GLY A 59 -3.61 -10.79 12.48
N ARG A 60 -2.79 -11.66 13.07
CA ARG A 60 -2.43 -11.62 14.51
C ARG A 60 -1.13 -10.86 14.79
N ASN A 61 -0.46 -10.30 13.79
CA ASN A 61 0.86 -9.70 13.96
C ASN A 61 0.75 -8.21 14.34
N VAL A 62 0.71 -7.95 15.64
CA VAL A 62 0.58 -6.59 16.20
C VAL A 62 1.72 -5.65 15.77
N ASN A 63 2.91 -6.17 15.50
CA ASN A 63 4.05 -5.37 15.04
C ASN A 63 3.86 -4.80 13.63
N LEU A 64 2.93 -5.36 12.84
CA LEU A 64 2.60 -4.82 11.52
C LEU A 64 1.69 -3.59 11.59
N LYS A 65 0.97 -3.36 12.69
CA LYS A 65 0.07 -2.19 12.81
C LYS A 65 0.80 -0.86 12.63
N HIS A 66 1.95 -0.72 13.28
CA HIS A 66 2.76 0.50 13.17
C HIS A 66 3.26 0.71 11.74
N ARG A 67 3.70 -0.35 11.07
CA ARG A 67 4.13 -0.28 9.66
C ARG A 67 2.98 0.07 8.73
N ARG A 68 1.83 -0.60 8.87
CA ARG A 68 0.65 -0.35 8.03
C ARG A 68 0.17 1.08 8.15
N PHE A 69 0.24 1.66 9.34
CA PHE A 69 -0.05 3.07 9.53
C PHE A 69 0.93 3.99 8.77
N GLN A 70 2.24 3.72 8.84
CA GLN A 70 3.24 4.50 8.10
C GLN A 70 3.05 4.37 6.58
N GLU A 71 2.78 3.16 6.08
CA GLU A 71 2.54 2.89 4.66
C GLU A 71 1.24 3.56 4.17
N ALA A 72 0.16 3.49 4.96
CA ALA A 72 -1.09 4.17 4.68
C ALA A 72 -0.90 5.70 4.65
N ARG A 73 -0.13 6.25 5.59
CA ARG A 73 0.16 7.68 5.66
C ARG A 73 1.04 8.15 4.50
N LEU A 74 2.02 7.35 4.10
CA LEU A 74 2.83 7.60 2.91
C LEU A 74 1.95 7.61 1.66
N PHE A 75 1.02 6.66 1.53
CA PHE A 75 0.08 6.63 0.41
C PHE A 75 -0.83 7.86 0.38
N ALA A 76 -1.44 8.23 1.51
CA ALA A 76 -2.44 9.30 1.56
C ALA A 76 -1.86 10.71 1.50
N SER A 77 -0.64 10.91 2.04
CA SER A 77 -0.09 12.26 2.25
C SER A 77 1.30 12.45 1.63
N GLY A 78 1.95 11.39 1.12
CA GLY A 78 3.33 11.44 0.65
C GLY A 78 4.38 11.72 1.73
N VAL A 79 3.98 11.67 3.02
CA VAL A 79 4.87 11.96 4.14
C VAL A 79 5.58 10.68 4.55
N TYR A 80 6.88 10.61 4.27
CA TYR A 80 7.79 9.64 4.87
C TYR A 80 7.99 10.01 6.34
N ASP A 81 7.24 9.38 7.23
CA ASP A 81 7.53 9.46 8.67
C ASP A 81 8.72 8.55 8.98
N ALA A 82 9.91 9.00 8.58
CA ALA A 82 11.16 8.45 9.08
C ALA A 82 11.43 9.06 10.46
N ALA A 83 10.56 8.77 11.44
CA ALA A 83 10.91 8.97 12.84
C ALA A 83 11.96 7.92 13.20
N HIS A 84 13.22 8.36 13.23
CA HIS A 84 14.39 7.61 13.65
C HIS A 84 14.42 7.46 15.18
#